data_AF-A0A956W319-F1
#
_entry.id   AF-A0A956W319-F1
#
_cell.length_a   1.000
_cell.length_b   1.000
_cell.length_c   1.000
_cell.angle_alpha   90.00
_cell.angle_beta   90.00
_cell.angle_gamma   90.00
#
_symmetry.space_group_name_H-M   'P 1'
#
loop_
_entity.id
_entity.type
_entity.pdbx_description
1 polymer ?
#
loop_
_entity_poly.entity_id
_entity_poly.type
_entity_poly.pdbx_seq_one_letter_code
_entity_poly.pdbx_strand_id
1 'polypeptide(L)'
;MRPIRRPPVTLLALAAATFVIAAAIGGWYGRNIASDSPALAEPDGKAPPAADVTLETAPPSGVEPTEGPEGPYGGVGQENPPPPEVTPEPGATPDTALAWWYVPYLNADRMRPVEVQSINGITFGPGLHGSEVACDGKLAWQPVPVTDIADGRVSIRTAAFPATGELLEPDPTFDGPLFCDGDPVAAGARLDFEPGASEALLGGWMSIYRVVTEDPVVSLAIPTARWSSGMIGGYPAAVAEPILPDIGLGDSAVLIYAEGVLTKVQANGLPMAMVLQVAEEVVR
;
A
#
# COMPACT_ATOMS: atom_id res chain seq x y z
N MET A 1 -22.90 73.58 9.99
CA MET A 1 -23.32 72.18 9.71
C MET A 1 -22.80 71.81 8.34
N ARG A 2 -21.83 70.88 8.25
CA ARG A 2 -21.25 70.40 6.99
C ARG A 2 -21.88 69.04 6.63
N PRO A 3 -22.23 68.75 5.36
CA PRO A 3 -22.76 67.46 5.00
C PRO A 3 -21.62 66.44 4.82
N ILE A 4 -21.79 65.26 5.42
CA ILE A 4 -20.92 64.10 5.28
C ILE A 4 -21.30 63.39 3.97
N ARG A 5 -20.37 63.35 3.00
CA ARG A 5 -20.48 62.50 1.80
C ARG A 5 -20.16 61.06 2.19
N ARG A 6 -21.08 60.13 1.93
CA ARG A 6 -20.80 58.67 1.94
C ARG A 6 -20.34 58.24 0.53
N PRO A 7 -19.34 57.34 0.40
CA PRO A 7 -18.97 56.77 -0.89
C PRO A 7 -19.98 55.69 -1.34
N PRO A 8 -20.04 55.38 -2.64
CA PRO A 8 -20.96 54.39 -3.19
C PRO A 8 -20.55 52.96 -2.81
N VAL A 9 -21.54 52.15 -2.48
CA VAL A 9 -21.42 50.70 -2.29
C VAL A 9 -21.36 50.06 -3.67
N THR A 10 -20.20 49.54 -4.04
CA THR A 10 -20.04 48.70 -5.23
C THR A 10 -20.50 47.29 -4.87
N LEU A 11 -21.66 46.87 -5.37
CA LEU A 11 -22.04 45.46 -5.42
C LEU A 11 -21.11 44.75 -6.43
N LEU A 12 -20.19 43.92 -5.94
CA LEU A 12 -19.54 42.91 -6.78
C LEU A 12 -20.39 41.63 -6.70
N ALA A 13 -20.98 41.26 -7.83
CA ALA A 13 -21.55 39.94 -8.04
C ALA A 13 -20.40 38.91 -8.09
N LEU A 14 -20.34 38.03 -7.09
CA LEU A 14 -19.46 36.86 -7.12
C LEU A 14 -20.13 35.81 -8.02
N ALA A 15 -19.61 35.62 -9.22
CA ALA A 15 -19.94 34.48 -10.06
C ALA A 15 -19.25 33.24 -9.47
N ALA A 16 -20.06 32.28 -9.00
CA ALA A 16 -19.59 30.96 -8.59
C ALA A 16 -19.06 30.22 -9.83
N ALA A 17 -17.74 29.99 -9.87
CA ALA A 17 -17.13 29.04 -10.77
C ALA A 17 -16.95 27.72 -10.01
N THR A 18 -17.97 26.88 -10.05
CA THR A 18 -17.89 25.50 -9.56
C THR A 18 -17.08 24.69 -10.57
N PHE A 19 -15.81 24.43 -10.26
CA PHE A 19 -15.01 23.45 -11.01
C PHE A 19 -15.11 22.11 -10.30
N VAL A 20 -15.78 21.15 -10.95
CA VAL A 20 -15.87 19.76 -10.51
C VAL A 20 -14.58 19.05 -10.93
N ILE A 21 -13.75 18.62 -9.97
CA ILE A 21 -12.67 17.66 -10.20
C ILE A 21 -12.97 16.41 -9.37
N ALA A 22 -13.94 15.64 -9.84
CA ALA A 22 -14.25 14.30 -9.35
C ALA A 22 -13.53 13.27 -10.23
N ALA A 23 -12.21 13.12 -10.09
CA ALA A 23 -11.46 11.98 -10.66
C ALA A 23 -9.97 12.08 -10.29
N ALA A 24 -9.57 11.56 -9.13
CA ALA A 24 -8.18 11.12 -8.92
C ALA A 24 -8.05 10.14 -7.75
N ILE A 25 -8.81 10.32 -6.66
CA ILE A 25 -8.53 9.62 -5.40
C ILE A 25 -9.17 8.21 -5.30
N GLY A 26 -10.11 7.85 -6.18
CA GLY A 26 -10.92 6.62 -6.06
C GLY A 26 -10.70 5.53 -7.11
N GLY A 27 -9.71 5.64 -8.00
CA GLY A 27 -9.78 4.97 -9.30
C GLY A 27 -8.60 4.09 -9.72
N TRP A 28 -8.00 3.26 -8.86
CA TRP A 28 -6.99 2.30 -9.35
C TRP A 28 -6.74 1.01 -8.53
N TYR A 29 -7.75 0.42 -7.88
CA TYR A 29 -7.58 -0.89 -7.21
C TYR A 29 -8.34 -2.06 -7.88
N GLY A 30 -8.75 -1.90 -9.15
CA GLY A 30 -9.55 -2.90 -9.87
C GLY A 30 -8.85 -3.68 -11.01
N ARG A 31 -7.55 -3.47 -11.26
CA ARG A 31 -6.85 -4.15 -12.37
C ARG A 31 -5.45 -4.55 -11.92
N ASN A 32 -5.27 -5.83 -11.59
CA ASN A 32 -4.08 -6.62 -11.93
C ASN A 32 -4.17 -8.02 -11.32
N ILE A 33 -5.21 -8.79 -11.71
CA ILE A 33 -5.16 -10.26 -11.66
C ILE A 33 -5.94 -10.80 -12.87
N ALA A 34 -5.30 -10.84 -14.04
CA ALA A 34 -5.46 -11.86 -15.08
C ALA A 34 -4.80 -11.41 -16.40
N SER A 35 -3.88 -12.26 -16.88
CA SER A 35 -3.50 -12.52 -18.28
C SER A 35 -2.99 -11.36 -19.16
N ASP A 36 -1.67 -11.32 -19.37
CA ASP A 36 -1.11 -11.39 -20.72
C ASP A 36 0.36 -11.85 -20.67
N SER A 37 0.61 -13.08 -21.12
CA SER A 37 1.94 -13.58 -21.45
C SER A 37 2.38 -12.99 -22.79
N PRO A 38 3.53 -12.32 -22.90
CA PRO A 38 4.11 -12.08 -24.21
C PRO A 38 4.74 -13.37 -24.75
N ALA A 39 4.34 -13.73 -25.97
CA ALA A 39 4.96 -14.78 -26.76
C ALA A 39 6.47 -14.53 -26.91
N LEU A 40 7.26 -15.58 -26.65
CA LEU A 40 8.70 -15.62 -26.87
C LEU A 40 9.00 -15.42 -28.36
N ALA A 41 9.77 -14.38 -28.67
CA ALA A 41 10.50 -14.29 -29.93
C ALA A 41 11.77 -15.15 -29.84
N GLU A 42 12.00 -15.96 -30.86
CA GLU A 42 13.22 -16.78 -31.03
C GLU A 42 14.48 -15.90 -31.07
N PRO A 43 15.56 -16.26 -30.35
CA PRO A 43 16.87 -15.70 -30.63
C PRO A 43 17.64 -16.60 -31.62
N ASP A 44 17.92 -16.02 -32.78
CA ASP A 44 18.90 -16.47 -33.76
C ASP A 44 20.28 -16.75 -33.12
N GLY A 45 20.92 -17.80 -33.61
CA GLY A 45 22.07 -18.45 -33.00
C GLY A 45 23.39 -17.66 -32.98
N LYS A 46 24.17 -17.92 -31.91
CA LYS A 46 25.57 -18.38 -31.96
C LYS A 46 26.09 -18.54 -30.53
N ALA A 47 26.20 -19.79 -30.09
CA ALA A 47 26.90 -20.14 -28.86
C ALA A 47 28.44 -20.03 -29.06
N PRO A 48 29.19 -19.42 -28.13
CA PRO A 48 30.64 -19.62 -28.04
C PRO A 48 30.97 -20.98 -27.38
N PRO A 49 32.14 -21.60 -27.70
CA PRO A 49 32.44 -22.96 -27.31
C PRO A 49 32.71 -23.13 -25.81
N ALA A 50 32.21 -24.25 -25.29
CA ALA A 50 32.36 -24.72 -23.92
C ALA A 50 33.83 -25.02 -23.58
N ALA A 51 34.25 -24.62 -22.37
CA ALA A 51 35.46 -25.13 -21.74
C ALA A 51 35.10 -26.33 -20.86
N ASP A 52 35.85 -27.42 -21.06
CA ASP A 52 35.83 -28.65 -20.28
C ASP A 52 35.99 -28.38 -18.77
N VAL A 53 35.04 -28.88 -17.99
CA VAL A 53 35.26 -29.20 -16.58
C VAL A 53 34.78 -30.62 -16.35
N THR A 54 35.74 -31.53 -16.29
CA THR A 54 35.57 -32.92 -15.89
C THR A 54 35.36 -32.98 -14.37
N LEU A 55 34.25 -33.54 -13.90
CA LEU A 55 34.13 -34.10 -12.55
C LEU A 55 33.41 -35.45 -12.65
N GLU A 56 34.23 -36.50 -12.57
CA GLU A 56 33.81 -37.89 -12.49
C GLU A 56 33.79 -38.30 -11.01
N THR A 57 32.63 -38.65 -10.47
CA THR A 57 32.37 -39.93 -9.77
C THR A 57 30.95 -39.98 -9.16
N ALA A 58 30.29 -41.12 -9.36
CA ALA A 58 29.10 -41.62 -8.65
C ALA A 58 29.33 -43.12 -8.36
N PRO A 59 28.44 -43.86 -7.65
CA PRO A 59 27.81 -43.70 -6.33
C PRO A 59 28.02 -44.98 -5.44
N PRO A 60 27.24 -45.29 -4.38
CA PRO A 60 25.94 -45.93 -4.63
C PRO A 60 24.76 -45.62 -3.67
N SER A 61 23.58 -45.78 -4.26
CA SER A 61 22.23 -46.11 -3.78
C SER A 61 22.03 -46.66 -2.36
N GLY A 62 20.90 -46.27 -1.76
CA GLY A 62 20.29 -47.08 -0.70
C GLY A 62 19.25 -46.41 0.21
N VAL A 63 18.33 -45.59 -0.32
CA VAL A 63 17.08 -45.26 0.42
C VAL A 63 15.93 -45.29 -0.56
N GLU A 64 15.05 -46.29 -0.44
CA GLU A 64 13.75 -46.27 -1.10
C GLU A 64 12.95 -45.05 -0.62
N PRO A 65 12.37 -44.24 -1.52
CA PRO A 65 11.43 -43.21 -1.10
C PRO A 65 10.23 -43.92 -0.48
N THR A 66 10.06 -43.75 0.83
CA THR A 66 8.81 -44.14 1.48
C THR A 66 7.75 -43.19 0.95
N GLU A 67 6.75 -43.71 0.23
CA GLU A 67 5.54 -42.98 -0.13
C GLU A 67 4.94 -42.43 1.18
N GLY A 68 5.16 -41.14 1.43
CA GLY A 68 4.49 -40.42 2.50
C GLY A 68 3.00 -40.35 2.18
N PRO A 69 2.12 -40.32 3.20
CA PRO A 69 0.69 -40.21 2.97
C PRO A 69 0.39 -39.00 2.09
N GLU A 70 -0.37 -39.22 1.03
CA GLU A 70 -1.00 -38.17 0.22
C GLU A 70 -1.90 -37.33 1.14
N GLY A 71 -1.31 -36.37 1.83
CA GLY A 71 -2.07 -35.25 2.36
C GLY A 71 -2.70 -34.50 1.18
N PRO A 72 -3.78 -33.73 1.40
CA PRO A 72 -4.44 -32.96 0.33
C PRO A 72 -3.52 -31.92 -0.35
N TYR A 73 -2.28 -31.78 0.13
CA TYR A 73 -1.24 -30.88 -0.38
C TYR A 73 -0.05 -31.66 -0.97
N GLY A 74 -0.30 -32.77 -1.65
CA GLY A 74 0.73 -33.64 -2.21
C GLY A 74 1.49 -33.02 -3.39
N GLY A 75 2.82 -32.91 -3.24
CA GLY A 75 3.76 -32.97 -4.36
C GLY A 75 4.63 -31.73 -4.59
N VAL A 76 5.94 -31.92 -4.46
CA VAL A 76 6.96 -31.09 -5.12
C VAL A 76 6.70 -31.20 -6.64
N GLY A 77 6.12 -30.15 -7.25
CA GLY A 77 5.80 -30.13 -8.68
C GLY A 77 4.36 -29.79 -9.07
N GLN A 78 3.54 -29.17 -8.19
CA GLN A 78 2.24 -28.63 -8.62
C GLN A 78 2.43 -27.49 -9.64
N GLU A 79 2.26 -27.82 -10.93
CA GLU A 79 2.29 -26.84 -12.03
C GLU A 79 1.11 -25.86 -11.97
N ASN A 80 -0.03 -26.30 -11.40
CA ASN A 80 -1.26 -25.51 -11.34
C ASN A 80 -1.50 -24.96 -9.93
N PRO A 81 -1.97 -23.70 -9.80
CA PRO A 81 -2.33 -23.13 -8.51
C PRO A 81 -3.53 -23.88 -7.91
N PRO A 82 -3.61 -24.00 -6.57
CA PRO A 82 -4.79 -24.54 -5.89
C PRO A 82 -6.07 -23.78 -6.28
N PRO A 83 -7.21 -24.47 -6.44
CA PRO A 83 -8.45 -23.81 -6.83
C PRO A 83 -9.01 -22.91 -5.70
N PRO A 84 -9.90 -21.95 -6.01
CA PRO A 84 -10.38 -20.92 -5.08
C PRO A 84 -10.98 -21.43 -3.76
N GLU A 85 -11.54 -22.64 -3.77
CA GLU A 85 -12.14 -23.29 -2.60
C GLU A 85 -11.13 -23.88 -1.61
N VAL A 86 -9.86 -24.00 -2.00
CA VAL A 86 -8.79 -24.48 -1.11
C VAL A 86 -8.33 -23.35 -0.21
N THR A 87 -8.52 -23.53 1.09
CA THR A 87 -8.09 -22.62 2.16
C THR A 87 -7.17 -23.36 3.15
N PRO A 88 -6.27 -22.67 3.87
CA PRO A 88 -5.46 -23.30 4.90
C PRO A 88 -6.32 -23.78 6.07
N GLU A 89 -5.87 -24.82 6.77
CA GLU A 89 -6.43 -25.18 8.06
C GLU A 89 -6.17 -24.06 9.08
N PRO A 90 -7.11 -23.79 10.02
CA PRO A 90 -6.89 -22.79 11.06
C PRO A 90 -5.61 -23.05 11.86
N GLY A 91 -4.73 -22.06 11.94
CA GLY A 91 -3.45 -22.16 12.65
C GLY A 91 -2.32 -22.87 11.88
N ALA A 92 -2.55 -23.27 10.61
CA ALA A 92 -1.51 -23.82 9.78
C ALA A 92 -0.35 -22.83 9.61
N THR A 93 0.88 -23.33 9.78
CA THR A 93 2.09 -22.58 9.42
C THR A 93 2.33 -22.72 7.92
N PRO A 94 2.54 -21.63 7.18
CA PRO A 94 2.85 -21.70 5.76
C PRO A 94 4.18 -22.44 5.51
N ASP A 95 4.16 -23.42 4.61
CA ASP A 95 5.38 -24.01 4.06
C ASP A 95 5.79 -23.23 2.80
N THR A 96 6.67 -22.25 2.98
CA THR A 96 7.11 -21.36 1.89
C THR A 96 8.01 -22.04 0.86
N ALA A 97 8.41 -23.31 1.09
CA ALA A 97 9.16 -24.11 0.12
C ALA A 97 8.26 -24.71 -0.98
N LEU A 98 6.94 -24.75 -0.77
CA LEU A 98 6.00 -25.28 -1.76
C LEU A 98 5.63 -24.21 -2.80
N ALA A 99 5.51 -24.61 -4.06
CA ALA A 99 4.92 -23.76 -5.08
C ALA A 99 3.49 -23.37 -4.67
N TRP A 100 3.08 -22.13 -4.96
CA TRP A 100 1.73 -21.63 -4.68
C TRP A 100 1.29 -21.69 -3.21
N TRP A 101 2.22 -21.82 -2.25
CA TRP A 101 1.91 -21.92 -0.82
C TRP A 101 0.99 -20.81 -0.30
N TYR A 102 1.07 -19.61 -0.91
CA TYR A 102 0.32 -18.43 -0.54
C TYR A 102 -1.13 -18.42 -1.06
N VAL A 103 -1.43 -19.18 -2.12
CA VAL A 103 -2.73 -19.15 -2.82
C VAL A 103 -3.88 -19.52 -1.88
N PRO A 104 -3.80 -20.58 -1.05
CA PRO A 104 -4.86 -20.90 -0.11
C PRO A 104 -5.17 -19.75 0.86
N TYR A 105 -4.15 -19.02 1.30
CA TYR A 105 -4.31 -17.88 2.21
C TYR A 105 -5.01 -16.71 1.52
N LEU A 106 -4.62 -16.39 0.28
CA LEU A 106 -5.29 -15.37 -0.52
C LEU A 106 -6.75 -15.74 -0.82
N ASN A 107 -7.01 -17.00 -1.14
CA ASN A 107 -8.35 -17.52 -1.37
C ASN A 107 -9.23 -17.35 -0.13
N ALA A 108 -8.72 -17.76 1.04
CA ALA A 108 -9.43 -17.60 2.30
C ALA A 108 -9.75 -16.14 2.64
N ASP A 109 -8.82 -15.22 2.36
CA ASP A 109 -9.02 -13.80 2.64
C ASP A 109 -10.03 -13.15 1.68
N ARG A 110 -10.01 -13.50 0.39
CA ARG A 110 -10.95 -13.00 -0.62
C ARG A 110 -12.41 -13.31 -0.33
N MET A 111 -12.67 -14.40 0.39
CA MET A 111 -14.03 -14.81 0.76
C MET A 111 -14.58 -14.05 1.97
N ARG A 112 -13.76 -13.25 2.65
CA ARG A 112 -14.17 -12.49 3.83
C ARG A 112 -14.92 -11.22 3.42
N PRO A 113 -15.90 -10.79 4.24
CA PRO A 113 -16.62 -9.56 3.96
C PRO A 113 -15.70 -8.34 4.06
N VAL A 114 -15.92 -7.40 3.13
CA VAL A 114 -15.31 -6.07 3.13
C VAL A 114 -16.45 -5.08 3.30
N GLU A 115 -16.47 -4.37 4.42
CA GLU A 115 -17.55 -3.44 4.78
C GLU A 115 -16.99 -2.06 5.12
N VAL A 116 -17.87 -1.06 5.12
CA VAL A 116 -17.54 0.27 5.65
C VAL A 116 -17.56 0.20 7.17
N GLN A 117 -16.51 0.74 7.80
CA GLN A 117 -16.30 0.70 9.23
C GLN A 117 -15.85 2.06 9.75
N SER A 118 -15.93 2.25 11.06
CA SER A 118 -15.30 3.38 11.73
C SER A 118 -14.55 2.92 12.98
N ILE A 119 -13.27 3.30 13.08
CA ILE A 119 -12.42 3.04 14.24
C ILE A 119 -11.72 4.35 14.58
N ASN A 120 -11.75 4.74 15.85
CA ASN A 120 -11.08 5.94 16.36
C ASN A 120 -11.42 7.24 15.59
N GLY A 121 -12.68 7.36 15.15
CA GLY A 121 -13.16 8.52 14.42
C GLY A 121 -12.80 8.54 12.93
N ILE A 122 -12.09 7.53 12.42
CA ILE A 122 -11.73 7.39 11.01
C ILE A 122 -12.74 6.46 10.35
N THR A 123 -13.34 6.88 9.24
CA THR A 123 -14.25 6.03 8.46
C THR A 123 -13.51 5.44 7.27
N PHE A 124 -13.59 4.13 7.07
CA PHE A 124 -12.88 3.48 5.97
C PHE A 124 -13.64 2.28 5.40
N GLY A 125 -13.37 1.95 4.14
CA GLY A 125 -14.04 0.87 3.43
C GLY A 125 -14.02 1.08 1.91
N PRO A 126 -14.58 0.15 1.13
CA PRO A 126 -14.50 0.20 -0.32
C PRO A 126 -15.42 1.29 -0.88
N GLY A 127 -14.94 2.00 -1.90
CA GLY A 127 -15.74 2.99 -2.63
C GLY A 127 -16.04 4.28 -1.85
N LEU A 128 -15.40 4.48 -0.69
CA LEU A 128 -15.48 5.75 0.00
C LEU A 128 -14.67 6.82 -0.74
N HIS A 129 -15.20 8.04 -0.73
CA HIS A 129 -14.52 9.24 -1.20
C HIS A 129 -14.54 10.21 -0.02
N GLY A 130 -13.37 10.55 0.51
CA GLY A 130 -13.31 11.56 1.57
C GLY A 130 -13.71 12.93 1.06
N SER A 131 -14.02 13.82 2.01
CA SER A 131 -14.17 15.23 1.67
C SER A 131 -12.91 15.71 0.96
N GLU A 132 -13.10 16.52 -0.08
CA GLU A 132 -12.03 17.22 -0.75
C GLU A 132 -11.11 17.88 0.28
N VAL A 133 -9.81 17.97 -0.04
CA VAL A 133 -8.89 18.78 0.75
C VAL A 133 -9.52 20.15 0.95
N ALA A 134 -9.82 20.51 2.20
CA ALA A 134 -10.55 21.73 2.51
C ALA A 134 -9.68 22.94 2.11
N CYS A 135 -9.92 23.44 0.89
CA CYS A 135 -9.18 24.54 0.31
C CYS A 135 -10.17 25.53 -0.30
N ASP A 136 -10.35 26.66 0.38
CA ASP A 136 -11.11 27.80 -0.14
C ASP A 136 -10.34 28.55 -1.25
N GLY A 137 -9.06 28.20 -1.41
CA GLY A 137 -8.08 28.83 -2.29
C GLY A 137 -7.77 28.06 -3.57
N LYS A 138 -6.61 28.38 -4.17
CA LYS A 138 -6.12 27.65 -5.35
C LYS A 138 -5.34 26.41 -4.92
N LEU A 139 -5.82 25.24 -5.34
CA LEU A 139 -5.06 23.99 -5.25
C LEU A 139 -3.96 23.96 -6.31
N ALA A 140 -2.75 23.58 -5.90
CA ALA A 140 -1.62 23.41 -6.79
C ALA A 140 -0.79 22.18 -6.38
N TRP A 141 -0.63 21.25 -7.31
CA TRP A 141 0.40 20.21 -7.22
C TRP A 141 1.74 20.83 -7.50
N GLN A 142 2.74 20.54 -6.67
CA GLN A 142 4.12 20.91 -6.96
C GLN A 142 4.95 19.66 -7.16
N PRO A 143 5.76 19.59 -8.25
CA PRO A 143 6.68 18.49 -8.49
C PRO A 143 7.94 18.67 -7.62
N VAL A 144 7.75 18.91 -6.33
CA VAL A 144 8.85 18.94 -5.36
C VAL A 144 8.91 17.57 -4.68
N PRO A 145 10.11 17.02 -4.44
CA PRO A 145 10.27 15.83 -3.65
C PRO A 145 9.53 15.93 -2.31
N VAL A 146 8.89 14.84 -1.88
CA VAL A 146 8.24 14.77 -0.57
C VAL A 146 9.24 14.95 0.58
N THR A 147 10.53 14.71 0.33
CA THR A 147 11.63 15.01 1.26
C THR A 147 11.74 16.50 1.60
N ASP A 148 11.23 17.36 0.73
CA ASP A 148 11.49 18.80 0.78
C ASP A 148 10.42 19.57 1.58
N ILE A 149 9.36 18.90 2.04
CA ILE A 149 8.31 19.47 2.92
C ILE A 149 8.59 19.25 4.41
N ALA A 150 9.86 19.32 4.80
CA ALA A 150 10.36 18.86 6.11
C ALA A 150 9.69 19.48 7.35
N ASP A 151 8.98 20.60 7.22
CA ASP A 151 8.53 21.43 8.35
C ASP A 151 7.01 21.75 8.37
N GLY A 152 6.18 20.93 7.72
CA GLY A 152 4.72 21.13 7.65
C GLY A 152 3.88 20.11 8.44
N ARG A 153 2.60 20.43 8.68
CA ARG A 153 1.64 19.51 9.31
C ARG A 153 1.46 18.18 8.56
N VAL A 154 1.76 18.17 7.26
CA VAL A 154 1.69 17.00 6.38
C VAL A 154 3.08 16.48 5.97
N SER A 155 4.16 16.91 6.64
CA SER A 155 5.52 16.50 6.32
C SER A 155 5.69 14.97 6.34
N ILE A 156 6.40 14.41 5.38
CA ILE A 156 6.80 12.99 5.43
C ILE A 156 8.31 12.94 5.51
N ARG A 157 8.83 12.57 6.69
CA ARG A 157 10.27 12.48 6.94
C ARG A 157 10.78 11.14 6.45
N THR A 158 11.59 11.15 5.39
CA THR A 158 12.10 9.92 4.77
C THR A 158 13.20 9.23 5.58
N ALA A 159 13.77 9.89 6.59
CA ALA A 159 14.63 9.24 7.58
C ALA A 159 13.90 8.12 8.35
N ALA A 160 12.57 8.14 8.34
CA ALA A 160 11.71 7.07 8.85
C ALA A 160 11.65 5.83 7.95
N PHE A 161 12.12 5.93 6.71
CA PHE A 161 11.93 4.88 5.73
C PHE A 161 12.94 3.75 5.94
N PRO A 162 12.54 2.49 5.75
CA PRO A 162 13.48 1.39 5.82
C PRO A 162 14.58 1.58 4.77
N ALA A 163 15.84 1.37 5.15
CA ALA A 163 16.98 1.56 4.26
C ALA A 163 16.98 0.59 3.05
N THR A 164 16.18 -0.47 3.13
CA THR A 164 16.00 -1.48 2.09
C THR A 164 14.98 -1.10 1.03
N GLY A 165 14.15 -0.07 1.26
CA GLY A 165 13.15 0.40 0.30
C GLY A 165 13.73 1.44 -0.66
N GLU A 166 13.36 1.34 -1.93
CA GLU A 166 13.63 2.37 -2.93
C GLU A 166 12.49 3.38 -2.94
N LEU A 167 12.79 4.65 -2.67
CA LEU A 167 11.83 5.74 -2.81
C LEU A 167 11.60 5.99 -4.31
N LEU A 168 10.35 5.83 -4.75
CA LEU A 168 10.00 6.10 -6.14
C LEU A 168 10.00 7.60 -6.43
N GLU A 169 10.30 7.96 -7.69
CA GLU A 169 10.13 9.34 -8.14
C GLU A 169 8.69 9.79 -7.93
N PRO A 170 8.44 11.05 -7.53
CA PRO A 170 7.08 11.54 -7.31
C PRO A 170 6.26 11.45 -8.59
N ASP A 171 5.25 10.58 -8.63
CA ASP A 171 4.18 10.67 -9.61
C ASP A 171 3.41 11.97 -9.35
N PRO A 172 3.43 12.97 -10.24
CA PRO A 172 2.76 14.26 -10.03
C PRO A 172 1.24 14.16 -9.85
N THR A 173 0.67 12.97 -10.06
CA THR A 173 -0.75 12.66 -9.89
C THR A 173 -1.07 12.13 -8.49
N PHE A 174 -0.09 11.59 -7.75
CA PHE A 174 -0.31 10.83 -6.51
C PHE A 174 0.74 11.05 -5.42
N ASP A 175 1.99 11.30 -5.79
CA ASP A 175 3.14 11.42 -4.91
C ASP A 175 3.72 12.84 -4.98
N GLY A 176 4.06 13.38 -3.81
CA GLY A 176 4.44 14.77 -3.65
C GLY A 176 3.36 15.63 -2.99
N PRO A 177 3.68 16.89 -2.66
CA PRO A 177 2.80 17.75 -1.91
C PRO A 177 1.75 18.47 -2.76
N LEU A 178 0.55 18.53 -2.20
CA LEU A 178 -0.55 19.38 -2.65
C LEU A 178 -0.60 20.62 -1.76
N PHE A 179 -0.67 21.79 -2.38
CA PHE A 179 -0.72 23.08 -1.69
C PHE A 179 -2.08 23.76 -1.86
N CYS A 180 -2.50 24.47 -0.81
CA CYS A 180 -3.61 25.42 -0.82
C CYS A 180 -3.05 26.81 -0.49
N ASP A 181 -3.14 27.75 -1.42
CA ASP A 181 -2.64 29.14 -1.25
C ASP A 181 -1.18 29.26 -0.74
N GLY A 182 -0.35 28.25 -1.05
CA GLY A 182 1.05 28.19 -0.64
C GLY A 182 1.34 27.37 0.62
N ASP A 183 0.30 26.92 1.34
CA ASP A 183 0.43 26.02 2.48
C ASP A 183 0.26 24.55 2.07
N PRO A 184 1.13 23.62 2.52
CA PRO A 184 1.00 22.21 2.19
C PRO A 184 -0.18 21.59 2.95
N VAL A 185 -1.13 21.03 2.20
CA VAL A 185 -2.39 20.47 2.72
C VAL A 185 -2.50 18.96 2.53
N ALA A 186 -1.70 18.38 1.63
CA ALA A 186 -1.51 16.94 1.55
C ALA A 186 -0.10 16.59 1.06
N ALA A 187 0.33 15.37 1.30
CA ALA A 187 1.58 14.80 0.79
C ALA A 187 1.48 13.29 0.63
N GLY A 188 2.05 12.77 -0.46
CA GLY A 188 2.18 11.34 -0.74
C GLY A 188 3.64 10.92 -0.93
N ALA A 189 3.97 9.71 -0.51
CA ALA A 189 5.25 9.05 -0.78
C ALA A 189 5.01 7.56 -1.05
N ARG A 190 5.80 6.97 -1.95
CA ARG A 190 5.77 5.54 -2.23
C ARG A 190 7.17 4.92 -2.25
N LEU A 191 7.28 3.76 -1.63
CA LEU A 191 8.47 2.93 -1.64
C LEU A 191 8.16 1.58 -2.27
N ASP A 192 9.08 1.08 -3.08
CA ASP A 192 9.08 -0.30 -3.55
C ASP A 192 10.23 -1.08 -2.92
N PHE A 193 10.02 -2.38 -2.74
CA PHE A 193 10.95 -3.28 -2.06
C PHE A 193 11.20 -4.50 -2.94
N GLU A 194 12.47 -4.75 -3.24
CA GLU A 194 12.88 -5.93 -3.99
C GLU A 194 12.74 -7.21 -3.13
N PRO A 195 12.32 -8.34 -3.73
CA PRO A 195 12.25 -9.60 -3.02
C PRO A 195 13.60 -10.04 -2.44
N GLY A 196 13.56 -10.58 -1.22
CA GLY A 196 14.76 -11.09 -0.55
C GLY A 196 15.63 -10.01 0.11
N ALA A 197 15.21 -8.73 0.08
CA ALA A 197 15.69 -7.78 1.07
C ALA A 197 15.39 -8.32 2.48
N SER A 198 16.31 -8.15 3.43
CA SER A 198 16.28 -8.81 4.75
C SER A 198 14.98 -8.62 5.55
N GLU A 199 14.18 -7.62 5.20
CA GLU A 199 12.95 -7.24 5.86
C GLU A 199 11.70 -7.34 4.95
N ALA A 200 11.87 -7.65 3.66
CA ALA A 200 10.79 -7.78 2.66
C ALA A 200 10.96 -9.09 1.88
N LEU A 201 10.65 -10.22 2.53
CA LEU A 201 10.87 -11.56 1.98
C LEU A 201 10.22 -11.73 0.59
N LEU A 202 9.00 -11.19 0.42
CA LEU A 202 8.22 -11.30 -0.82
C LEU A 202 8.48 -10.13 -1.79
N GLY A 203 9.29 -9.14 -1.38
CA GLY A 203 9.25 -7.81 -1.95
C GLY A 203 7.92 -7.13 -1.63
N GLY A 204 7.64 -6.00 -2.26
CA GLY A 204 6.37 -5.33 -2.08
C GLY A 204 6.44 -3.83 -2.23
N TRP A 205 5.47 -3.14 -1.64
CA TRP A 205 5.40 -1.69 -1.68
C TRP A 205 4.83 -1.13 -0.39
N MET A 206 5.16 0.12 -0.12
CA MET A 206 4.57 0.94 0.94
C MET A 206 4.19 2.30 0.37
N SER A 207 3.00 2.77 0.71
CA SER A 207 2.55 4.13 0.42
C SER A 207 2.22 4.85 1.73
N ILE A 208 2.62 6.10 1.81
CA ILE A 208 2.37 6.99 2.94
C ILE A 208 1.63 8.20 2.38
N TYR A 209 0.51 8.53 3.00
CA TYR A 209 -0.29 9.67 2.63
C TYR A 209 -0.70 10.45 3.88
N ARG A 210 -0.49 11.76 3.85
CA ARG A 210 -0.91 12.68 4.91
C ARG A 210 -1.78 13.76 4.30
N VAL A 211 -2.90 14.09 4.95
CA VAL A 211 -3.82 15.13 4.46
C VAL A 211 -4.48 15.88 5.62
N VAL A 212 -4.58 17.19 5.49
CA VAL A 212 -5.40 18.03 6.38
C VAL A 212 -6.86 17.84 6.00
N THR A 213 -7.67 17.37 6.95
CA THR A 213 -9.11 17.11 6.71
C THR A 213 -9.92 17.23 8.01
N GLU A 214 -11.16 17.67 7.87
CA GLU A 214 -12.18 17.61 8.93
C GLU A 214 -13.01 16.31 8.89
N ASP A 215 -12.97 15.60 7.75
CA ASP A 215 -13.68 14.33 7.54
C ASP A 215 -12.66 13.23 7.21
N PRO A 216 -12.16 12.49 8.23
CA PRO A 216 -11.13 11.48 8.06
C PRO A 216 -11.70 10.20 7.44
N VAL A 217 -11.79 10.18 6.12
CA VAL A 217 -12.35 9.09 5.32
C VAL A 217 -11.29 8.46 4.42
N VAL A 218 -11.23 7.12 4.37
CA VAL A 218 -10.25 6.39 3.54
C VAL A 218 -10.93 5.28 2.72
N SER A 219 -10.63 5.23 1.42
CA SER A 219 -11.04 4.10 0.56
C SER A 219 -10.03 2.95 0.65
N LEU A 220 -10.42 1.82 1.26
CA LEU A 220 -9.61 0.60 1.35
C LEU A 220 -10.51 -0.64 1.24
N ALA A 221 -10.01 -1.66 0.53
CA ALA A 221 -10.72 -2.93 0.33
C ALA A 221 -10.10 -4.08 1.16
N ILE A 222 -9.74 -3.81 2.41
CA ILE A 222 -9.20 -4.80 3.34
C ILE A 222 -10.36 -5.43 4.13
N PRO A 223 -10.49 -6.77 4.21
CA PRO A 223 -11.55 -7.45 4.95
C PRO A 223 -11.73 -6.97 6.39
N THR A 224 -12.99 -6.89 6.80
CA THR A 224 -13.41 -6.29 8.06
C THR A 224 -12.73 -6.92 9.28
N ALA A 225 -12.60 -8.24 9.28
CA ALA A 225 -12.00 -8.99 10.38
C ALA A 225 -10.49 -8.75 10.60
N ARG A 226 -9.79 -8.09 9.67
CA ARG A 226 -8.36 -7.77 9.79
C ARG A 226 -8.10 -6.43 10.49
N TRP A 227 -9.14 -5.65 10.75
CA TRP A 227 -9.04 -4.35 11.38
C TRP A 227 -9.14 -4.45 12.90
N SER A 228 -8.27 -3.69 13.57
CA SER A 228 -8.26 -3.54 15.03
C SER A 228 -8.01 -2.08 15.41
N SER A 229 -8.39 -1.73 16.64
CA SER A 229 -8.02 -0.45 17.25
C SER A 229 -6.68 -0.60 17.98
N GLY A 230 -5.81 0.41 17.85
CA GLY A 230 -4.52 0.45 18.53
C GLY A 230 -4.06 1.87 18.87
N MET A 231 -2.80 1.98 19.27
CA MET A 231 -2.11 3.25 19.53
C MET A 231 -0.79 3.26 18.78
N ILE A 232 -0.50 4.34 18.04
CA ILE A 232 0.74 4.52 17.28
C ILE A 232 1.29 5.92 17.55
N GLY A 233 2.54 6.01 18.01
CA GLY A 233 3.15 7.30 18.37
C GLY A 233 2.37 8.09 19.44
N GLY A 234 1.57 7.41 20.27
CA GLY A 234 0.71 8.05 21.28
C GLY A 234 -0.67 8.48 20.77
N TYR A 235 -1.00 8.25 19.49
CA TYR A 235 -2.30 8.57 18.90
C TYR A 235 -3.17 7.32 18.70
N PRO A 236 -4.51 7.42 18.88
CA PRO A 236 -5.43 6.37 18.48
C PRO A 236 -5.31 6.03 16.99
N ALA A 237 -5.27 4.75 16.66
CA ALA A 237 -5.07 4.27 15.31
C ALA A 237 -6.03 3.13 14.94
N ALA A 238 -6.37 3.02 13.66
CA ALA A 238 -6.98 1.83 13.08
C ALA A 238 -5.89 1.04 12.35
N VAL A 239 -5.75 -0.24 12.67
CA VAL A 239 -4.67 -1.10 12.18
C VAL A 239 -5.26 -2.30 11.44
N ALA A 240 -4.93 -2.44 10.18
CA ALA A 240 -5.22 -3.60 9.36
C ALA A 240 -3.98 -4.49 9.26
N GLU A 241 -4.06 -5.68 9.83
CA GLU A 241 -3.01 -6.69 9.71
C GLU A 241 -3.03 -7.32 8.31
N PRO A 242 -1.87 -7.67 7.73
CA PRO A 242 -1.83 -8.51 6.55
C PRO A 242 -2.28 -9.93 6.92
N ILE A 243 -2.51 -10.78 5.92
CA ILE A 243 -2.98 -12.16 6.13
C ILE A 243 -1.99 -12.95 6.99
N LEU A 244 -0.69 -12.71 6.78
CA LEU A 244 0.40 -13.26 7.59
C LEU A 244 1.32 -12.11 8.08
N PRO A 245 1.13 -11.63 9.33
CA PRO A 245 1.82 -10.47 9.89
C PRO A 245 3.35 -10.53 9.83
N ASP A 246 3.93 -11.69 10.06
CA ASP A 246 5.38 -11.84 10.19
C ASP A 246 6.13 -11.76 8.85
N ILE A 247 5.46 -12.12 7.75
CA ILE A 247 6.06 -12.17 6.41
C ILE A 247 5.43 -11.17 5.44
N GLY A 248 4.37 -10.48 5.85
CA GLY A 248 3.72 -9.44 5.06
C GLY A 248 2.81 -9.91 3.94
N LEU A 249 2.31 -11.15 3.98
CA LEU A 249 1.43 -11.63 2.91
C LEU A 249 0.09 -10.88 2.93
N GLY A 250 -0.21 -10.16 1.85
CA GLY A 250 -1.45 -9.40 1.67
C GLY A 250 -1.33 -7.93 2.09
N ASP A 251 -2.41 -7.18 1.88
CA ASP A 251 -2.45 -5.75 2.19
C ASP A 251 -2.48 -5.51 3.70
N SER A 252 -1.79 -4.48 4.17
CA SER A 252 -1.82 -3.97 5.54
C SER A 252 -2.02 -2.46 5.51
N ALA A 253 -2.54 -1.91 6.59
CA ALA A 253 -2.68 -0.46 6.72
C ALA A 253 -2.64 0.00 8.18
N VAL A 254 -2.18 1.23 8.39
CA VAL A 254 -2.27 1.97 9.63
C VAL A 254 -2.88 3.33 9.32
N LEU A 255 -4.00 3.63 9.96
CA LEU A 255 -4.72 4.90 9.83
C LEU A 255 -4.67 5.63 11.17
N ILE A 256 -4.24 6.88 11.15
CA ILE A 256 -4.13 7.74 12.32
C ILE A 256 -4.78 9.07 11.98
N TYR A 257 -5.64 9.56 12.85
CA TYR A 257 -6.21 10.90 12.74
C TYR A 257 -5.88 11.70 13.99
N ALA A 258 -5.01 12.69 13.83
CA ALA A 258 -4.51 13.50 14.92
C ALA A 258 -4.41 14.95 14.47
N GLU A 259 -4.87 15.86 15.33
CA GLU A 259 -4.72 17.31 15.12
C GLU A 259 -5.23 17.79 13.75
N GLY A 260 -6.33 17.21 13.24
CA GLY A 260 -6.89 17.56 11.93
C GLY A 260 -6.10 17.03 10.72
N VAL A 261 -5.17 16.09 10.94
CA VAL A 261 -4.40 15.43 9.88
C VAL A 261 -4.71 13.93 9.89
N LEU A 262 -5.16 13.43 8.75
CA LEU A 262 -5.31 12.01 8.48
C LEU A 262 -4.01 11.49 7.86
N THR A 263 -3.38 10.54 8.54
CA THR A 263 -2.21 9.79 8.07
C THR A 263 -2.65 8.38 7.72
N LYS A 264 -2.31 7.94 6.51
CA LYS A 264 -2.47 6.57 6.02
C LYS A 264 -1.10 6.03 5.67
N VAL A 265 -0.69 4.94 6.30
CA VAL A 265 0.40 4.09 5.84
C VAL A 265 -0.22 2.79 5.34
N GLN A 266 -0.01 2.43 4.09
CA GLN A 266 -0.55 1.21 3.48
C GLN A 266 0.59 0.45 2.83
N ALA A 267 0.61 -0.87 2.99
CA ALA A 267 1.66 -1.70 2.41
C ALA A 267 1.12 -3.03 1.92
N ASN A 268 1.87 -3.68 1.03
CA ASN A 268 1.65 -5.06 0.60
C ASN A 268 3.00 -5.76 0.52
N GLY A 269 3.09 -7.01 1.00
CA GLY A 269 4.33 -7.79 0.97
C GLY A 269 5.32 -7.46 2.08
N LEU A 270 4.97 -6.56 3.01
CA LEU A 270 5.84 -6.10 4.10
C LEU A 270 5.35 -6.59 5.47
N PRO A 271 6.25 -7.06 6.35
CA PRO A 271 5.89 -7.45 7.71
C PRO A 271 5.22 -6.31 8.47
N MET A 272 4.21 -6.64 9.28
CA MET A 272 3.42 -5.65 10.01
C MET A 272 4.31 -4.80 10.94
N ALA A 273 5.35 -5.39 11.54
CA ALA A 273 6.30 -4.67 12.38
C ALA A 273 6.97 -3.49 11.67
N MET A 274 7.34 -3.65 10.40
CA MET A 274 7.91 -2.57 9.59
C MET A 274 6.88 -1.47 9.34
N VAL A 275 5.64 -1.85 8.98
CA VAL A 275 4.55 -0.90 8.72
C VAL A 275 4.24 -0.06 9.96
N LEU A 276 4.21 -0.69 11.13
CA LEU A 276 4.01 -0.02 12.42
C LEU A 276 5.16 0.94 12.76
N GLN A 277 6.41 0.52 12.54
CA GLN A 277 7.59 1.37 12.76
C GLN A 277 7.54 2.63 11.90
N VAL A 278 7.28 2.48 10.59
CA VAL A 278 7.17 3.63 9.69
C VAL A 278 6.01 4.53 10.09
N ALA A 279 4.85 3.94 10.43
CA ALA A 279 3.70 4.72 10.89
C ALA A 279 4.00 5.53 12.15
N GLU A 280 4.74 4.97 13.11
CA GLU A 280 5.16 5.67 14.33
C GLU A 280 6.09 6.86 14.01
N GLU A 281 7.09 6.65 13.16
CA GLU A 281 8.04 7.70 12.82
C GLU A 281 7.40 8.82 11.96
N VAL A 282 6.42 8.50 11.12
CA VAL A 282 5.70 9.48 10.30
C VAL A 282 4.85 10.44 11.14
N VAL A 283 4.33 10.00 12.30
CA VAL A 283 3.49 10.82 13.17
C VAL A 283 4.23 11.51 14.32
N ARG A 284 5.55 11.32 14.43
CA ARG A 284 6.41 11.95 15.45
C ARG A 284 6.96 13.30 15.01
#